data_AF-A0A9E4VDW6-F1
#
_entry.id   AF-A0A9E4VDW6-F1
#
_cell.length_a   1.000
_cell.length_b   1.000
_cell.length_c   1.000
_cell.angle_alpha   90.00
_cell.angle_beta   90.00
_cell.angle_gamma   90.00
#
_symmetry.space_group_name_H-M   'P 1'
#
loop_
_entity.id
_entity.type
_entity.pdbx_description
1 polymer ?
#
loop_
_entity_poly.entity_id
_entity_poly.type
_entity_poly.pdbx_seq_one_letter_code
_entity_poly.pdbx_strand_id
1 'polypeptide(L)'
;NTAPKGNSPEISTATLTASPEAALEDYTMALLLQRPGLTEFKEMMAGFSLDHFRSAEHREILARWLQTSSVDEIRAALDESLHARLEFLVQTEITPADHLASERALDQCLRRLQQRHLKELQEALLETEDESTPPSRDLEGEIADVNAAIKLAE
;
A
#
# COMPACT_ATOMS: atom_id res chain seq x y z
N ASN A 1 4.79 53.49 15.30
CA ASN A 1 3.48 52.97 14.87
C ASN A 1 3.61 51.53 14.49
N THR A 2 3.20 50.68 15.42
CA THR A 2 3.17 49.23 15.35
C THR A 2 1.74 48.84 14.97
N ALA A 3 1.55 48.06 13.91
CA ALA A 3 0.31 47.34 13.66
C ALA A 3 0.60 46.08 12.82
N PRO A 4 -0.16 44.98 13.01
CA PRO A 4 0.37 43.63 12.92
C PRO A 4 -0.36 42.70 11.93
N LYS A 5 0.23 41.50 11.74
CA LYS A 5 -0.42 40.21 11.44
C LYS A 5 -1.27 40.10 10.17
N GLY A 6 -0.66 39.49 9.14
CA GLY A 6 -1.34 38.57 8.25
C GLY A 6 -0.82 37.16 8.53
N ASN A 7 -1.50 36.43 9.41
CA ASN A 7 -1.36 34.97 9.49
C ASN A 7 -2.00 34.40 8.23
N SER A 8 -1.19 34.00 7.25
CA SER A 8 -1.64 32.98 6.30
C SER A 8 -1.70 31.65 7.05
N PRO A 9 -2.74 30.83 6.88
CA PRO A 9 -2.75 29.49 7.45
C PRO A 9 -1.64 28.71 6.76
N GLU A 10 -0.61 28.36 7.53
CA GLU A 10 0.30 27.28 7.17
C GLU A 10 -0.57 26.04 7.00
N ILE A 11 -0.88 25.74 5.74
CA ILE A 11 -1.39 24.45 5.32
C ILE A 11 -0.44 23.46 5.97
N SER A 12 -0.97 22.69 6.92
CA SER A 12 -0.23 21.67 7.65
C SER A 12 0.15 20.58 6.66
N THR A 13 1.23 20.81 5.92
CA THR A 13 2.01 19.81 5.21
C THR A 13 2.82 19.02 6.22
N ALA A 14 2.14 18.49 7.24
CA ALA A 14 2.75 17.52 8.12
C ALA A 14 2.97 16.25 7.28
N THR A 15 4.25 15.98 6.99
CA THR A 15 4.81 14.70 6.53
C THR A 15 4.48 14.24 5.11
N LEU A 16 5.03 14.92 4.11
CA LEU A 16 5.35 14.33 2.78
C LEU A 16 6.87 14.14 2.60
N THR A 17 7.57 13.77 3.68
CA THR A 17 8.93 13.18 3.64
C THR A 17 8.90 11.65 3.52
N ALA A 18 7.73 11.07 3.28
CA ALA A 18 7.58 9.67 2.92
C ALA A 18 8.02 9.48 1.45
N SER A 19 8.79 8.43 1.17
CA SER A 19 9.12 8.09 -0.21
C SER A 19 7.84 7.87 -1.02
N PRO A 20 7.86 8.03 -2.36
CA PRO A 20 6.68 7.80 -3.19
C PRO A 20 6.03 6.43 -2.96
N GLU A 21 6.82 5.44 -2.55
CA GLU A 21 6.37 4.09 -2.20
C GLU A 21 5.64 4.04 -0.86
N ALA A 22 6.14 4.72 0.16
CA ALA A 22 5.44 4.83 1.44
C ALA A 22 4.12 5.61 1.28
N ALA A 23 4.10 6.65 0.44
CA ALA A 23 2.88 7.38 0.11
C ALA A 23 1.84 6.48 -0.61
N LEU A 24 2.27 5.54 -1.45
CA LEU A 24 1.37 4.60 -2.12
C LEU A 24 0.73 3.62 -1.13
N GLU A 25 1.51 3.06 -0.21
CA GLU A 25 0.98 2.14 0.81
C GLU A 25 0.00 2.86 1.76
N ASP A 26 0.36 4.06 2.23
CA ASP A 26 -0.49 4.88 3.11
C ASP A 26 -1.82 5.22 2.42
N TYR A 27 -1.75 5.66 1.16
CA TYR A 27 -2.94 5.98 0.37
C TYR A 27 -3.84 4.75 0.16
N THR A 28 -3.24 3.60 -0.16
CA THR A 28 -3.98 2.34 -0.33
C THR A 28 -4.68 1.95 0.96
N MET A 29 -3.99 2.06 2.10
CA MET A 29 -4.56 1.71 3.40
C MET A 29 -5.67 2.65 3.82
N ALA A 30 -5.48 3.97 3.63
CA ALA A 30 -6.51 4.96 3.89
C ALA A 30 -7.78 4.69 3.05
N LEU A 31 -7.62 4.32 1.77
CA LEU A 31 -8.72 3.97 0.88
C LEU A 31 -9.55 2.78 1.38
N LEU A 32 -8.88 1.73 1.85
CA LEU A 32 -9.53 0.55 2.43
C LEU A 32 -10.23 0.88 3.77
N LEU A 33 -9.58 1.68 4.62
CA LEU A 33 -10.08 2.01 5.96
C LEU A 33 -11.26 2.98 5.97
N GLN A 34 -11.38 3.84 4.96
CA GLN A 34 -12.56 4.70 4.83
C GLN A 34 -13.83 3.93 4.44
N ARG A 35 -13.68 2.69 3.94
CA ARG A 35 -14.79 1.88 3.44
C ARG A 35 -14.65 0.40 3.86
N PRO A 36 -14.57 0.09 5.17
CA PRO A 36 -14.12 -1.22 5.64
C PRO A 36 -15.09 -2.37 5.40
N GLY A 37 -16.37 -2.07 5.17
CA GLY A 37 -17.43 -3.05 4.94
C GLY A 37 -17.86 -3.20 3.48
N LEU A 38 -17.13 -2.63 2.51
CA LEU A 38 -17.47 -2.83 1.10
C LEU A 38 -17.01 -4.20 0.61
N THR A 39 -17.98 -5.04 0.22
CA THR A 39 -17.75 -6.38 -0.31
C THR A 39 -16.85 -6.32 -1.55
N GLU A 40 -17.04 -5.31 -2.41
CA GLU A 40 -16.26 -5.11 -3.64
C GLU A 40 -14.77 -4.92 -3.32
N PHE A 41 -14.45 -4.23 -2.23
CA PHE A 41 -13.07 -4.05 -1.79
C PHE A 41 -12.49 -5.35 -1.24
N LYS A 42 -13.28 -6.14 -0.50
CA LYS A 42 -12.86 -7.49 -0.06
C LYS A 42 -12.59 -8.41 -1.24
N GLU A 43 -13.44 -8.34 -2.27
CA GLU A 43 -13.31 -9.13 -3.51
C GLU A 43 -12.08 -8.71 -4.31
N MET A 44 -11.80 -7.42 -4.47
CA MET A 44 -10.56 -6.94 -5.11
C MET A 44 -9.30 -7.36 -4.35
N MET A 45 -9.40 -7.47 -3.03
CA MET A 45 -8.32 -7.99 -2.19
C MET A 45 -8.25 -9.52 -2.18
N ALA A 46 -9.24 -10.23 -2.71
CA ALA A 46 -9.27 -11.69 -2.75
C ALA A 46 -8.24 -12.18 -3.77
N GLY A 47 -7.07 -12.60 -3.28
CA GLY A 47 -5.92 -12.99 -4.10
C GLY A 47 -4.78 -11.97 -4.09
N PHE A 48 -4.96 -10.82 -3.44
CA PHE A 48 -3.87 -9.89 -3.20
C PHE A 48 -3.04 -10.36 -1.99
N SER A 49 -1.74 -10.57 -2.18
CA SER A 49 -0.84 -10.95 -1.09
C SER A 49 -0.52 -9.76 -0.18
N LEU A 50 -0.52 -9.99 1.14
CA LEU A 50 -0.07 -9.00 2.12
C LEU A 50 1.40 -8.65 1.91
N ASP A 51 2.22 -9.56 1.35
CA ASP A 51 3.65 -9.35 1.12
C ASP A 51 3.96 -8.27 0.08
N HIS A 52 2.96 -7.82 -0.67
CA HIS A 52 3.09 -6.64 -1.52
C HIS A 52 3.25 -5.35 -0.72
N PHE A 53 2.91 -5.32 0.58
CA PHE A 53 3.20 -4.21 1.49
C PHE A 53 4.57 -4.41 2.16
N ARG A 54 5.45 -3.41 2.08
CA ARG A 54 6.75 -3.44 2.76
C ARG A 54 6.60 -3.22 4.26
N SER A 55 5.66 -2.35 4.66
CA SER A 55 5.44 -2.07 6.08
C SER A 55 4.78 -3.24 6.80
N ALA A 56 5.42 -3.74 7.85
CA ALA A 56 4.83 -4.73 8.73
C ALA A 56 3.55 -4.22 9.41
N GLU A 57 3.49 -2.92 9.73
CA GLU A 57 2.30 -2.28 10.31
C GLU A 57 1.12 -2.34 9.34
N HIS A 58 1.36 -2.06 8.06
CA HIS A 58 0.30 -2.14 7.04
C HIS A 58 -0.20 -3.55 6.82
N ARG A 59 0.69 -4.54 6.82
CA ARG A 59 0.30 -5.96 6.71
C ARG A 59 -0.60 -6.38 7.87
N GLU A 60 -0.25 -5.98 9.08
CA GLU A 60 -1.03 -6.30 10.27
C GLU A 60 -2.40 -5.60 10.26
N ILE A 61 -2.46 -4.30 9.95
CA ILE A 61 -3.71 -3.56 9.82
C ILE A 61 -4.59 -4.18 8.73
N LEU A 62 -4.02 -4.55 7.59
CA LEU A 62 -4.76 -5.16 6.48
C LEU A 62 -5.30 -6.54 6.84
N ALA A 63 -4.51 -7.36 7.54
CA ALA A 63 -4.94 -8.67 8.00
C ALA A 63 -6.15 -8.58 8.92
N ARG A 64 -6.20 -7.56 9.80
CA ARG A 64 -7.37 -7.27 10.66
C ARG A 64 -8.53 -6.71 9.85
N TRP A 65 -8.26 -5.79 8.92
CA TRP A 65 -9.27 -5.25 8.03
C TRP A 65 -10.00 -6.37 7.28
N LEU A 66 -9.30 -7.35 6.70
CA LEU A 66 -9.92 -8.46 5.96
C LEU A 66 -10.95 -9.28 6.78
N GLN A 67 -10.80 -9.31 8.11
CA GLN A 67 -11.64 -10.12 9.01
C GLN A 67 -12.78 -9.33 9.67
N THR A 68 -12.84 -8.01 9.43
CA THR A 68 -13.71 -7.08 10.14
C THR A 68 -14.51 -6.23 9.18
N SER A 69 -15.59 -5.62 9.69
CA SER A 69 -16.50 -4.79 8.90
C SER A 69 -16.45 -3.30 9.28
N SER A 70 -15.75 -2.96 10.36
CA SER A 70 -15.66 -1.58 10.87
C SER A 70 -14.26 -1.24 11.40
N VAL A 71 -13.91 0.05 11.40
CA VAL A 71 -12.64 0.55 11.96
C VAL A 71 -12.53 0.28 13.46
N ASP A 72 -13.64 0.32 14.20
CA ASP A 72 -13.62 0.06 15.64
C ASP A 72 -13.31 -1.41 15.97
N GLU A 73 -13.80 -2.35 15.15
CA GLU A 73 -13.41 -3.77 15.24
C GLU A 73 -11.92 -3.96 14.93
N ILE A 74 -11.41 -3.26 13.93
CA ILE A 74 -9.97 -3.27 13.59
C ILE A 74 -9.16 -2.76 14.78
N ARG A 75 -9.55 -1.63 15.37
CA ARG A 75 -8.88 -1.05 16.55
C ARG A 75 -8.89 -2.01 17.73
N ALA A 76 -10.03 -2.64 18.02
CA ALA A 76 -10.17 -3.59 19.12
C ALA A 76 -9.31 -4.87 18.94
N ALA A 77 -9.06 -5.28 17.69
CA ALA A 77 -8.27 -6.45 17.37
C ALA A 77 -6.76 -6.15 17.11
N LEU A 78 -6.37 -4.87 17.10
CA LEU A 78 -4.99 -4.44 16.91
C LEU A 78 -4.28 -4.20 18.25
N ASP A 79 -2.97 -4.44 18.25
CA ASP A 79 -2.09 -4.03 19.35
C ASP A 79 -2.12 -2.51 19.53
N GLU A 80 -2.06 -2.05 20.79
CA GLU A 80 -2.12 -0.64 21.16
C GLU A 80 -1.03 0.21 20.47
N SER A 81 0.14 -0.38 20.22
CA SER A 81 1.22 0.29 19.49
C SER A 81 0.85 0.71 18.07
N LEU A 82 -0.13 0.05 17.44
CA LEU A 82 -0.59 0.34 16.08
C LEU A 82 -1.79 1.29 16.04
N HIS A 83 -2.38 1.64 17.19
CA HIS A 83 -3.58 2.49 17.23
C HIS A 83 -3.30 3.89 16.71
N ALA A 84 -2.12 4.46 17.01
CA ALA A 84 -1.72 5.77 16.48
C ALA A 84 -1.60 5.75 14.94
N ARG A 85 -1.07 4.66 14.38
CA ARG A 85 -0.94 4.49 12.93
C ARG A 85 -2.30 4.32 12.27
N LEU A 86 -3.18 3.50 12.86
CA LEU A 86 -4.56 3.35 12.40
C LEU A 86 -5.29 4.70 12.37
N GLU A 87 -5.18 5.48 13.45
CA GLU A 87 -5.83 6.79 13.57
C GLU A 87 -5.35 7.75 12.48
N PHE A 88 -4.03 7.81 12.25
CA PHE A 88 -3.46 8.61 11.17
C PHE A 88 -4.04 8.23 9.80
N LEU A 89 -4.12 6.94 9.50
CA LEU A 89 -4.63 6.44 8.21
C LEU A 89 -6.12 6.73 8.02
N VAL A 90 -6.92 6.61 9.08
CA VAL A 90 -8.37 6.90 9.03
C VAL A 90 -8.63 8.39 8.86
N GLN A 91 -7.82 9.24 9.49
CA GLN A 91 -7.92 10.70 9.39
C GLN A 91 -7.30 11.26 8.10
N THR A 92 -6.58 10.44 7.33
CA THR A 92 -5.97 10.86 6.08
C THR A 92 -7.06 11.21 5.06
N GLU A 93 -7.10 12.48 4.66
CA GLU A 93 -8.01 12.93 3.61
C GLU A 93 -7.58 12.34 2.26
N ILE A 94 -8.44 11.51 1.67
CA ILE A 94 -8.26 10.99 0.32
C ILE A 94 -9.42 11.49 -0.55
N THR A 95 -9.10 11.89 -1.78
CA THR A 95 -10.08 12.53 -2.67
C THR A 95 -10.55 11.64 -3.84
N PRO A 96 -11.13 10.45 -3.64
CA PRO A 96 -12.04 9.87 -4.64
C PRO A 96 -13.44 10.43 -4.42
N ALA A 97 -13.92 11.21 -5.39
CA ALA A 97 -15.22 11.91 -5.32
C ALA A 97 -16.44 10.97 -5.32
N ASP A 98 -16.30 9.74 -5.81
CA ASP A 98 -17.38 8.76 -5.87
C ASP A 98 -16.89 7.30 -5.67
N HIS A 99 -17.84 6.36 -5.57
CA HIS A 99 -17.55 4.95 -5.32
C HIS A 99 -16.75 4.29 -6.46
N LEU A 100 -17.10 4.58 -7.71
CA LEU A 100 -16.43 4.02 -8.88
C LEU A 100 -14.98 4.53 -9.01
N ALA A 101 -14.75 5.81 -8.70
CA ALA A 101 -13.42 6.39 -8.62
C ALA A 101 -12.60 5.73 -7.49
N SER A 102 -13.25 5.39 -6.38
CA SER A 102 -12.58 4.67 -5.28
C SER A 102 -12.15 3.26 -5.69
N GLU A 103 -12.99 2.51 -6.40
CA GLU A 103 -12.63 1.18 -6.92
C GLU A 103 -11.49 1.25 -7.92
N ARG A 104 -11.55 2.19 -8.88
CA ARG A 104 -10.47 2.39 -9.85
C ARG A 104 -9.16 2.82 -9.19
N ALA A 105 -9.24 3.69 -8.19
CA ALA A 105 -8.08 4.09 -7.41
C ALA A 105 -7.47 2.88 -6.68
N LEU A 106 -8.32 2.01 -6.10
CA LEU A 106 -7.85 0.80 -5.43
C LEU A 106 -7.18 -0.15 -6.43
N ASP A 107 -7.83 -0.51 -7.54
CA ASP A 107 -7.25 -1.37 -8.58
C ASP A 107 -5.89 -0.83 -9.06
N GLN A 108 -5.80 0.47 -9.34
CA GLN A 108 -4.55 1.11 -9.74
C GLN A 108 -3.47 1.01 -8.65
N CYS A 109 -3.84 1.19 -7.39
CA CYS A 109 -2.91 1.06 -6.27
C CYS A 109 -2.41 -0.37 -6.10
N LEU A 110 -3.31 -1.36 -6.17
CA LEU A 110 -2.96 -2.78 -6.07
C LEU A 110 -2.02 -3.20 -7.20
N ARG A 111 -2.29 -2.80 -8.45
CA ARG A 111 -1.40 -3.06 -9.59
C ARG A 111 -0.01 -2.47 -9.37
N ARG A 112 0.07 -1.23 -8.88
CA ARG A 112 1.36 -0.57 -8.62
C ARG A 112 2.14 -1.25 -7.48
N LEU A 113 1.45 -1.68 -6.41
CA LEU A 113 2.08 -2.43 -5.33
C LEU A 113 2.60 -3.79 -5.80
N GLN A 114 1.80 -4.50 -6.59
CA GLN A 114 2.20 -5.78 -7.20
C GLN A 114 3.37 -5.61 -8.16
N GLN A 115 3.31 -4.64 -9.08
CA GLN A 115 4.39 -4.37 -10.03
C GLN A 115 5.69 -4.03 -9.31
N ARG A 116 5.60 -3.23 -8.24
CA ARG A 116 6.75 -2.91 -7.39
C ARG A 116 7.33 -4.17 -6.76
N HIS A 117 6.51 -5.02 -6.14
CA HIS A 117 6.96 -6.25 -5.52
C HIS A 117 7.64 -7.19 -6.53
N LEU A 118 7.08 -7.34 -7.73
CA LEU A 118 7.66 -8.17 -8.78
C LEU A 118 9.01 -7.62 -9.28
N LYS A 119 9.15 -6.30 -9.38
CA LYS A 119 10.43 -5.66 -9.74
C LYS A 119 11.49 -5.88 -8.67
N GLU A 120 11.13 -5.73 -7.39
CA GLU A 120 12.05 -6.02 -6.28
C GLU A 120 12.48 -7.49 -6.26
N LEU A 121 11.53 -8.41 -6.51
CA LEU A 121 11.83 -9.83 -6.60
C LEU A 121 12.77 -10.13 -7.78
N GLN A 122 12.51 -9.51 -8.94
CA GLN A 122 13.39 -9.64 -10.10
C GLN A 122 14.79 -9.11 -9.81
N GLU A 123 14.92 -7.92 -9.23
CA GLU A 123 16.21 -7.33 -8.85
C GLU A 123 16.98 -8.25 -7.89
N ALA A 124 16.30 -8.79 -6.87
CA ALA A 124 16.90 -9.75 -5.95
C ALA A 124 17.38 -11.03 -6.64
N LEU A 125 16.60 -11.59 -7.59
CA LEU A 125 17.00 -12.76 -8.35
C LEU A 125 18.23 -12.46 -9.23
N LEU A 126 18.27 -11.30 -9.88
CA LEU A 126 19.40 -10.87 -10.69
C LEU A 126 20.66 -10.59 -9.86
N GLU A 127 20.53 -10.06 -8.64
CA GLU A 127 21.67 -9.86 -7.73
C GLU A 127 22.27 -11.18 -7.24
N THR A 128 21.48 -12.26 -7.19
CA THR A 128 21.99 -13.59 -6.85
C THR A 128 22.73 -14.28 -7.99
N GLU A 129 22.64 -13.74 -9.21
CA GLU A 129 23.37 -14.23 -10.36
C GLU A 129 24.84 -13.76 -10.26
N ASP A 130 25.76 -14.69 -10.01
CA ASP A 130 27.19 -14.42 -10.18
C ASP A 130 27.48 -14.38 -11.69
N GLU A 131 27.80 -13.21 -12.23
CA GLU A 131 28.14 -12.98 -13.64
C GLU A 131 29.20 -13.96 -14.19
N SER A 132 29.99 -14.58 -13.30
CA SER A 132 31.07 -15.53 -13.64
C SER A 132 30.59 -16.97 -13.82
N THR A 133 29.35 -17.29 -13.45
CA THR A 133 28.77 -18.63 -13.56
C THR A 133 27.37 -18.56 -14.17
N PRO A 134 27.08 -19.37 -15.22
CA PRO A 134 25.76 -19.38 -15.81
C PRO A 134 24.70 -19.76 -14.77
N PRO A 135 23.54 -19.07 -14.74
CA PRO A 135 22.49 -19.32 -13.78
C PRO A 135 21.96 -20.76 -13.89
N SER A 136 21.51 -21.29 -12.76
CA SER A 136 20.84 -22.59 -12.77
C SER A 136 19.53 -22.53 -13.56
N ARG A 137 19.12 -23.63 -14.19
CA ARG A 137 17.83 -23.71 -14.92
C ARG A 137 16.62 -23.36 -14.07
N ASP A 138 16.70 -23.59 -12.77
CA ASP A 138 15.63 -23.26 -11.82
C ASP A 138 15.53 -21.73 -11.66
N LEU A 139 16.67 -21.04 -11.49
CA LEU A 139 16.75 -19.57 -11.41
C LEU A 139 16.31 -18.91 -12.73
N GLU A 140 16.70 -19.46 -13.88
CA GLU A 140 16.23 -18.99 -15.20
C GLU A 140 14.70 -19.08 -15.33
N GLY A 141 14.10 -20.16 -14.82
CA GLY A 141 12.65 -20.35 -14.79
C GLY A 141 11.95 -19.32 -13.93
N GLU A 142 12.44 -19.09 -12.71
CA GLU A 142 11.88 -18.08 -11.80
C GLU A 142 11.96 -16.66 -12.39
N ILE A 143 13.07 -16.29 -13.01
CA ILE A 143 13.22 -14.99 -13.70
C ILE A 143 12.22 -14.88 -14.86
N ALA A 144 12.01 -15.94 -15.64
CA ALA A 144 11.04 -15.94 -16.73
C ALA A 144 9.59 -15.78 -16.23
N ASP A 145 9.24 -16.43 -15.13
CA ASP A 145 7.91 -16.36 -14.52
C ASP A 145 7.63 -14.96 -13.95
N VAL A 146 8.60 -14.36 -13.25
CA VAL A 146 8.49 -12.98 -12.74
C VAL A 146 8.35 -11.98 -13.88
N ASN A 147 9.13 -12.13 -14.96
CA ASN A 147 9.00 -11.29 -16.16
C ASN A 147 7.62 -11.39 -16.81
N ALA A 148 7.07 -12.60 -16.91
CA ALA A 148 5.72 -12.80 -17.43
C ALA A 148 4.67 -12.11 -16.54
N ALA A 149 4.81 -12.21 -15.22
CA ALA A 149 3.94 -11.55 -14.26
C ALA A 149 4.03 -10.01 -14.35
N ILE A 150 5.22 -9.44 -14.52
CA ILE A 150 5.41 -7.99 -14.71
C ILE A 150 4.66 -7.53 -15.96
N LYS A 151 4.80 -8.25 -17.08
CA LYS A 151 4.15 -7.91 -18.35
C LYS A 151 2.61 -7.98 -18.28
N LEU A 152 2.06 -8.80 -17.39
CA LEU A 152 0.61 -8.88 -17.14
C LEU A 152 0.12 -7.79 -16.18
N ALA A 153 1.01 -7.20 -15.39
CA ALA A 153 0.72 -6.11 -14.46
C ALA A 153 0.89 -4.70 -15.08
N GLU A 154 1.51 -4.60 -16.26
CA GLU A 154 1.61 -3.39 -17.11
C GLU A 154 0.32 -3.09 -17.89
#